data_AF-A0A315XSN6-F1
#
_entry.id   AF-A0A315XSN6-F1
#
_cell.length_a   1.000
_cell.length_b   1.000
_cell.length_c   1.000
_cell.angle_alpha   90.00
_cell.angle_beta   90.00
_cell.angle_gamma   90.00
#
_symmetry.space_group_name_H-M   'P 1'
#
loop_
_entity.id
_entity.type
_entity.pdbx_description
1 polymer ?
#
loop_
_entity_poly.entity_id
_entity_poly.type
_entity_poly.pdbx_seq_one_letter_code
_entity_poly.pdbx_strand_id
1 'polypeptide(L)'
;MQHTQYDINITFLQQKGFDTSSFAGLKKALTWLKNTDADCLMHGEGSGDPFDIMVGEMRRPMLIASVEAAMAKLQSKDITEPN
;
A
#
# COMPACT_ATOMS: atom_id res chain seq x y z
N MET A 1 4.47 17.01 -11.95
CA MET A 1 3.97 15.63 -12.18
C MET A 1 2.81 15.44 -11.21
N GLN A 2 1.63 15.10 -11.71
CA GLN A 2 0.46 14.86 -10.85
C GLN A 2 0.66 13.48 -10.24
N HIS A 3 1.17 13.40 -9.01
CA HIS A 3 1.23 12.13 -8.29
C HIS A 3 -0.22 11.71 -8.00
N THR A 4 -0.67 10.62 -8.62
CA THR A 4 -2.01 10.12 -8.34
C THR A 4 -2.06 9.60 -6.90
N GLN A 5 -3.25 9.54 -6.29
CA GLN A 5 -3.41 8.95 -4.96
C GLN A 5 -2.83 7.52 -4.90
N TYR A 6 -2.93 6.79 -6.01
CA TYR A 6 -2.32 5.48 -6.19
C TYR A 6 -0.79 5.53 -6.05
N ASP A 7 -0.11 6.44 -6.75
CA ASP A 7 1.36 6.55 -6.71
C ASP A 7 1.88 6.89 -5.31
N ILE A 8 1.16 7.77 -4.61
CA ILE A 8 1.47 8.15 -3.22
C ILE A 8 1.36 6.94 -2.30
N ASN A 9 0.29 6.15 -2.44
CA ASN A 9 0.04 4.97 -1.62
C ASN A 9 1.08 3.87 -1.87
N ILE A 10 1.49 3.65 -3.12
CA ILE A 10 2.55 2.70 -3.46
C ILE A 10 3.90 3.17 -2.90
N THR A 11 4.22 4.45 -3.06
CA THR A 11 5.47 5.03 -2.50
C THR A 11 5.52 4.90 -0.98
N PHE A 12 4.39 5.10 -0.29
CA PHE A 12 4.31 4.89 1.15
C PHE A 12 4.67 3.45 1.55
N LEU A 13 4.18 2.45 0.83
CA LEU A 13 4.49 1.05 1.12
C LEU A 13 5.96 0.71 0.85
N GLN A 14 6.56 1.31 -0.18
CA GLN A 14 8.00 1.20 -0.44
C GLN A 14 8.82 1.79 0.73
N GLN A 15 8.40 2.95 1.26
CA GLN A 15 9.05 3.56 2.43
C GLN A 15 8.94 2.69 3.69
N LYS A 16 7.87 1.89 3.82
CA LYS A 16 7.72 0.89 4.88
C LYS A 16 8.54 -0.39 4.64
N GLY A 17 9.27 -0.46 3.53
CA GLY A 17 10.17 -1.57 3.19
C GLY A 17 9.52 -2.70 2.39
N PHE A 18 8.31 -2.52 1.85
CA PHE A 18 7.68 -3.51 1.00
C PHE A 18 8.17 -3.40 -0.44
N ASP A 19 8.48 -4.54 -1.05
CA ASP A 19 8.68 -4.63 -2.50
C ASP A 19 7.32 -4.53 -3.21
N THR A 20 7.02 -3.38 -3.79
CA THR A 20 5.77 -3.16 -4.52
C THR A 20 5.87 -3.51 -6.01
N SER A 21 7.02 -4.00 -6.46
CA SER A 21 7.26 -4.39 -7.86
C SER A 21 6.94 -5.86 -8.12
N SER A 22 6.90 -6.69 -7.07
CA SER A 22 6.57 -8.11 -7.17
C SER A 22 5.20 -8.43 -6.56
N PHE A 23 4.53 -9.44 -7.13
CA PHE A 23 3.27 -9.95 -6.59
C PHE A 23 3.43 -10.46 -5.15
N ALA A 24 4.56 -11.12 -4.85
CA ALA A 24 4.85 -11.63 -3.50
C ALA A 24 5.02 -10.49 -2.48
N GLY A 25 5.71 -9.41 -2.85
CA GLY A 25 5.89 -8.25 -1.97
C GLY A 25 4.59 -7.47 -1.77
N LEU A 26 3.77 -7.30 -2.82
CA LEU A 26 2.43 -6.72 -2.69
C LEU A 26 1.49 -7.56 -1.81
N LYS A 27 1.56 -8.89 -1.89
CA LYS A 27 0.78 -9.78 -1.00
C LYS A 27 1.19 -9.61 0.47
N LYS A 28 2.49 -9.48 0.75
CA LYS A 28 3.00 -9.18 2.10
C LYS A 28 2.50 -7.82 2.59
N ALA A 29 2.57 -6.79 1.74
CA ALA A 29 2.05 -5.46 2.06
C ALA A 29 0.54 -5.51 2.38
N LEU A 30 -0.25 -6.24 1.58
CA LEU A 30 -1.68 -6.41 1.82
C LEU A 30 -1.97 -7.10 3.17
N THR A 31 -1.25 -8.17 3.49
CA THR A 31 -1.39 -8.84 4.79
C THR A 31 -1.03 -7.90 5.93
N TRP A 32 0.05 -7.12 5.80
CA TRP A 32 0.43 -6.13 6.81
C TRP A 32 -0.66 -5.05 6.98
N LEU A 33 -1.17 -4.47 5.88
CA LEU A 33 -2.23 -3.47 5.89
C LEU A 33 -3.53 -3.95 6.56
N LYS A 34 -3.80 -5.25 6.60
CA LYS A 34 -4.99 -5.82 7.27
C LYS A 34 -4.81 -6.05 8.76
N ASN A 35 -3.58 -6.13 9.25
CA ASN A 35 -3.28 -6.55 10.63
C ASN A 35 -2.51 -5.50 11.44
N THR A 36 -1.88 -4.52 10.79
CA THR A 36 -1.12 -3.47 11.47
C THR A 36 -2.04 -2.48 12.18
N ASP A 37 -1.53 -1.90 13.27
CA ASP A 37 -2.17 -0.77 13.94
C ASP A 37 -2.39 0.40 12.96
N ALA A 38 -3.51 1.09 13.11
CA ALA A 38 -3.85 2.26 12.31
C ALA A 38 -2.77 3.35 12.39
N ASP A 39 -2.16 3.53 13.55
CA ASP A 39 -1.10 4.52 13.78
C ASP A 39 0.12 4.25 12.86
N CYS A 40 0.40 2.97 12.58
CA CYS A 40 1.48 2.59 11.65
C CYS A 40 1.19 2.93 10.18
N LEU A 41 -0.06 3.30 9.85
CA LEU A 41 -0.49 3.71 8.51
C LEU A 41 -0.16 5.18 8.21
N MET A 42 0.49 5.87 9.15
CA MET A 42 0.97 7.23 9.01
C MET A 42 2.45 7.26 8.57
N HIS A 43 2.85 8.40 7.98
CA HIS A 43 4.27 8.66 7.71
C HIS A 43 4.98 8.99 9.02
N GLY A 44 6.12 8.35 9.27
CA GLY A 44 6.83 8.44 10.55
C GLY A 44 6.55 7.26 11.48
N GLU A 45 7.00 7.40 12.72
CA GLU A 45 6.70 6.49 13.83
C GLU A 45 5.29 6.77 14.38
N GLY A 46 4.67 5.75 14.96
CA GLY A 46 3.36 5.90 15.58
C GLY A 46 3.43 6.91 16.73
N SER A 47 2.56 7.92 16.70
CA SER A 47 2.54 8.99 17.69
C SER A 47 1.69 8.62 18.90
N GLY A 48 0.81 7.62 18.77
CA GLY A 48 -0.27 7.33 19.70
C GLY A 48 -1.35 8.41 19.73
N ASP A 49 -1.31 9.39 18.82
CA ASP A 49 -2.30 10.46 18.74
C ASP A 49 -3.64 9.90 18.23
N PRO A 50 -4.75 10.09 18.95
CA PRO A 50 -6.07 9.63 18.51
C PRO A 50 -6.47 10.13 17.11
N PHE A 51 -6.01 11.32 16.71
CA PHE A 51 -6.23 11.85 15.37
C PHE A 51 -5.47 11.05 14.32
N ASP A 52 -4.20 10.73 14.57
CA ASP A 52 -3.37 9.93 13.65
C ASP A 52 -3.93 8.51 13.49
N ILE A 53 -4.40 7.90 14.58
CA ILE A 53 -5.09 6.61 14.56
C ILE A 53 -6.36 6.69 13.69
N MET A 54 -7.18 7.73 13.87
CA MET A 54 -8.40 7.93 13.07
C MET A 54 -8.08 8.10 11.58
N VAL A 55 -7.06 8.92 11.25
CA VAL A 55 -6.62 9.12 9.87
C VAL A 55 -6.05 7.82 9.29
N GLY A 56 -5.30 7.06 10.08
CA GLY A 56 -4.79 5.74 9.72
C GLY A 56 -5.90 4.77 9.32
N GLU A 57 -6.97 4.69 10.11
CA GLU A 57 -8.14 3.87 9.78
C GLU A 57 -8.85 4.33 8.50
N MET A 58 -8.99 5.64 8.30
CA MET A 58 -9.55 6.18 7.04
C MET A 58 -8.66 5.90 5.83
N ARG A 59 -7.33 5.83 6.03
CA ARG A 59 -6.35 5.59 4.97
C ARG A 59 -6.26 4.13 4.57
N ARG A 60 -6.49 3.20 5.52
CA ARG A 60 -6.44 1.74 5.31
C ARG A 60 -7.17 1.26 4.05
N PRO A 61 -8.45 1.60 3.79
CA PRO A 61 -9.14 1.12 2.60
C PRO A 61 -8.51 1.64 1.29
N MET A 62 -8.00 2.88 1.27
CA MET A 62 -7.34 3.44 0.09
C MET A 62 -5.99 2.76 -0.20
N LEU A 63 -5.23 2.42 0.84
CA LEU A 63 -3.99 1.66 0.72
C LEU A 63 -4.25 0.26 0.18
N ILE A 64 -5.25 -0.44 0.73
CA ILE A 64 -5.65 -1.78 0.28
C ILE A 64 -6.06 -1.75 -1.19
N ALA A 65 -6.94 -0.83 -1.58
CA ALA A 65 -7.39 -0.70 -2.97
C ALA A 65 -6.22 -0.43 -3.94
N SER A 66 -5.22 0.34 -3.51
CA SER A 66 -4.03 0.62 -4.31
C SER A 66 -3.16 -0.63 -4.49
N VAL A 67 -3.01 -1.45 -3.44
CA VAL A 67 -2.27 -2.73 -3.54
C VAL A 67 -3.00 -3.73 -4.41
N GLU A 68 -4.32 -3.85 -4.27
CA GLU A 68 -5.15 -4.72 -5.11
C GLU A 68 -5.09 -4.32 -6.59
N ALA A 69 -5.17 -3.02 -6.88
CA ALA A 69 -5.00 -2.51 -8.24
C ALA A 69 -3.57 -2.76 -8.78
N ALA A 70 -2.53 -2.67 -7.94
CA ALA A 70 -1.17 -2.99 -8.35
C ALA A 70 -1.00 -4.48 -8.69
N MET A 71 -1.57 -5.37 -7.87
CA MET A 71 -1.56 -6.81 -8.13
C MET A 71 -2.29 -7.16 -9.42
N ALA A 72 -3.47 -6.56 -9.66
CA ALA A 72 -4.23 -6.77 -10.89
C ALA A 72 -3.44 -6.30 -12.14
N LYS A 73 -2.75 -5.16 -12.05
CA LYS A 73 -1.86 -4.68 -13.11
C LYS A 73 -0.72 -5.64 -13.41
N LEU A 74 -0.04 -6.18 -12.38
CA LEU A 74 1.04 -7.16 -12.58
C LEU A 74 0.52 -8.45 -13.22
N GLN A 75 -0.61 -8.98 -12.75
CA GLN A 75 -1.25 -10.14 -13.37
C GLN A 75 -1.62 -9.90 -14.83
N SER A 76 -2.07 -8.70 -15.20
CA SER A 76 -2.36 -8.36 -16.60
C SER A 76 -1.10 -8.23 -17.47
N LYS A 77 0.03 -7.80 -16.88
CA LYS A 77 1.32 -7.72 -17.60
C LYS A 77 1.90 -9.09 -17.88
N ASP A 78 1.79 -10.03 -16.94
CA ASP A 78 2.22 -11.42 -17.13
C ASP A 78 1.46 -12.16 -18.25
N ILE A 79 0.25 -11.70 -18.61
CA ILE A 79 -0.57 -12.30 -19.69
C ILE A 79 -0.26 -11.67 -21.06
N THR A 80 0.42 -10.52 -21.12
CA THR A 80 0.58 -9.73 -22.36
C THR A 80 1.99 -9.74 -22.97
N GLU A 81 2.95 -10.45 -22.39
CA GLU A 81 4.25 -10.73 -23.02
C GLU A 81 4.25 -12.13 -23.66
N PRO A 82 4.04 -12.26 -24.98
CA PRO A 82 4.36 -13.50 -25.69
C PRO A 82 5.88 -13.61 -25.85
N ASN A 83 6.41 -14.78 -25.47
CA ASN A 83 7.74 -15.26 -25.90
C ASN A 83 7.87 -15.23 -27.44
#